data_AF-A0A8T7DQP0-F1
#
_entry.id   AF-A0A8T7DQP0-F1
#
_cell.length_a   1.000
_cell.length_b   1.000
_cell.length_c   1.000
_cell.angle_alpha   90.00
_cell.angle_beta   90.00
_cell.angle_gamma   90.00
#
_symmetry.space_group_name_H-M   'P 1'
#
loop_
_entity.id
_entity.type
_entity.pdbx_description
1 polymer ?
#
loop_
_entity_poly.entity_id
_entity_poly.type
_entity_poly.pdbx_seq_one_letter_code
_entity_poly.pdbx_strand_id
1 'polypeptide(L)'
;GMGWATMKYKIGRLPDVPLDGLSFANYHKSMRERILMSRGFYDPSGTRGNANFLYDEDGDIKRFVEDMSLHEFIDFLFMNALQRRADDGEKTDLIVVYETGVNTSGDPVNLLTTDNDGVTIVRNGRHDDIAQVTFDYISRLPEFYYFRSVN
;
A
#
# COMPACT_ATOMS: atom_id res chain seq x y z
N GLY A 1 -1.57 -51.11 35.32
CA GLY A 1 -0.56 -50.38 34.54
C GLY A 1 -1.27 -49.35 33.69
N MET A 2 -0.93 -48.07 33.83
CA MET A 2 -1.54 -46.96 33.07
C MET A 2 -1.07 -47.03 31.60
N GLY A 3 -1.97 -47.48 30.72
CA GLY A 3 -1.77 -47.47 29.28
C GLY A 3 -2.23 -46.15 28.68
N TRP A 4 -1.25 -45.35 28.25
CA TRP A 4 -1.28 -44.28 27.24
C TRP A 4 -2.54 -43.40 27.11
N ALA A 5 -2.45 -42.18 27.65
CA ALA A 5 -3.29 -41.06 27.25
C ALA A 5 -3.05 -40.68 25.78
N THR A 6 -4.15 -40.46 25.06
CA THR A 6 -4.22 -40.08 23.65
C THR A 6 -3.35 -38.84 23.38
N MET A 7 -2.50 -38.86 22.36
CA MET A 7 -1.71 -37.70 21.90
C MET A 7 -2.61 -36.65 21.21
N LYS A 8 -3.58 -36.08 21.92
CA LYS A 8 -4.40 -34.96 21.43
C LYS A 8 -3.77 -33.58 21.70
N TYR A 9 -2.67 -33.54 22.46
CA TYR A 9 -2.00 -32.30 22.88
C TYR A 9 -0.56 -32.11 22.35
N LYS A 10 -0.09 -32.98 21.44
CA LYS A 10 1.22 -32.82 20.79
C LYS A 10 1.08 -32.30 19.37
N ILE A 11 0.71 -31.04 19.25
CA ILE A 11 1.27 -30.09 18.29
C ILE A 11 0.80 -28.71 18.76
N GLY A 12 1.69 -28.06 19.52
CA GLY A 12 1.47 -26.75 20.11
C GLY A 12 1.45 -25.69 19.03
N ARG A 13 0.26 -25.40 18.48
CA ARG A 13 -0.03 -24.05 18.03
C ARG A 13 -0.56 -23.31 19.25
N LEU A 14 0.25 -22.39 19.76
CA LEU A 14 -0.25 -21.38 20.69
C LEU A 14 -1.38 -20.64 19.96
N PRO A 15 -2.54 -20.41 20.61
CA PRO A 15 -3.63 -19.61 20.04
C PRO A 15 -3.26 -18.13 19.89
N ASP A 16 -2.07 -17.76 20.38
CA ASP A 16 -1.53 -16.41 20.35
C ASP A 16 -0.44 -16.34 19.28
N VAL A 17 -0.65 -15.50 18.28
CA VAL A 17 0.36 -15.21 17.27
C VAL A 17 1.41 -14.33 17.96
N PRO A 18 2.70 -14.69 17.97
CA PRO A 18 3.72 -13.86 18.58
C PRO A 18 3.68 -12.47 17.95
N LEU A 19 3.34 -11.46 18.76
CA LEU A 19 3.25 -10.06 18.36
C LEU A 19 4.54 -9.58 17.67
N ASP A 20 5.67 -10.19 18.03
CA ASP A 20 6.98 -9.96 17.42
C ASP A 20 7.01 -10.34 15.93
N GLY A 21 6.36 -11.44 15.52
CA GLY A 21 6.31 -11.84 14.11
C GLY A 21 5.53 -10.85 13.24
N LEU A 22 4.43 -10.32 13.77
CA LEU A 22 3.62 -9.29 13.11
C LEU A 22 4.35 -7.95 13.05
N SER A 23 5.09 -7.59 14.11
CA SER A 23 5.89 -6.35 14.12
C SER A 23 7.04 -6.41 13.11
N PHE A 24 7.72 -7.55 12.96
CA PHE A 24 8.74 -7.74 11.92
C PHE A 24 8.15 -7.71 10.50
N ALA A 25 6.98 -8.32 10.26
CA ALA A 25 6.32 -8.29 8.96
C ALA A 25 5.96 -6.85 8.56
N ASN A 26 5.39 -6.07 9.49
CA ASN A 26 5.06 -4.67 9.26
C ASN A 26 6.31 -3.80 9.07
N TYR A 27 7.38 -4.08 9.81
CA TYR A 27 8.66 -3.37 9.65
C TYR A 27 9.25 -3.60 8.24
N HIS A 28 9.31 -4.85 7.78
CA HIS A 28 9.82 -5.15 6.44
C HIS A 28 8.94 -4.57 5.33
N LYS A 29 7.62 -4.54 5.52
CA LYS A 29 6.69 -3.89 4.59
C LYS A 29 6.91 -2.38 4.53
N SER A 30 6.92 -1.71 5.68
CA SER A 30 7.19 -0.28 5.78
C SER A 30 8.55 0.08 5.16
N MET A 31 9.57 -0.74 5.37
CA MET A 31 10.89 -0.52 4.76
C MET A 31 10.84 -0.66 3.24
N ARG A 32 10.13 -1.67 2.71
CA ARG A 32 9.93 -1.84 1.26
C ARG A 32 9.22 -0.64 0.66
N GLU A 33 8.11 -0.22 1.25
CA GLU A 33 7.32 0.93 0.79
C GLU A 33 8.16 2.21 0.81
N ARG A 34 8.95 2.42 1.87
CA ARG A 34 9.87 3.55 1.95
C ARG A 34 10.92 3.54 0.85
N ILE A 35 11.50 2.40 0.51
CA ILE A 35 12.47 2.28 -0.58
C ILE A 35 11.78 2.51 -1.94
N LEU A 36 10.58 1.98 -2.16
CA LEU A 36 9.85 2.14 -3.42
C LEU A 36 9.43 3.58 -3.68
N MET A 37 9.01 4.30 -2.64
CA MET A 37 8.51 5.67 -2.76
C MET A 37 9.61 6.74 -2.72
N SER A 38 10.74 6.45 -2.10
CA SER A 38 11.73 7.50 -1.87
C SER A 38 12.49 7.87 -3.14
N ARG A 39 12.50 9.17 -3.43
CA ARG A 39 13.27 9.76 -4.51
C ARG A 39 14.76 9.73 -4.15
N GLY A 40 15.59 9.19 -5.05
CA GLY A 40 17.05 9.22 -4.93
C GLY A 40 17.71 8.12 -4.09
N PHE A 41 17.01 7.07 -3.65
CA PHE A 41 17.65 5.93 -2.95
C PHE A 41 18.60 5.11 -3.83
N TYR A 42 18.44 5.19 -5.15
CA TYR A 42 19.22 4.41 -6.13
C TYR A 42 20.29 5.21 -6.87
N ASP A 43 20.57 6.45 -6.46
CA ASP A 43 21.56 7.30 -7.14
C ASP A 43 22.95 7.21 -6.49
N PRO A 44 23.91 6.43 -7.05
CA PRO A 44 25.29 6.39 -6.57
C PRO A 44 26.10 7.64 -6.93
N SER A 45 25.58 8.54 -7.77
CA SER A 45 26.28 9.74 -8.26
C SER A 45 26.07 10.99 -7.38
N GLY A 46 25.11 10.95 -6.45
CA GLY A 46 24.79 12.09 -5.57
C GLY A 46 24.05 13.25 -6.25
N THR A 47 23.66 13.08 -7.51
CA THR A 47 22.92 14.06 -8.31
C THR A 47 21.43 13.84 -8.11
N ARG A 48 20.91 14.15 -6.91
CA ARG A 48 19.48 14.09 -6.50
C ARG A 48 18.57 13.47 -7.58
N GLY A 49 18.66 12.15 -7.78
CA GLY A 49 17.81 11.50 -8.76
C GLY A 49 16.36 11.71 -8.36
N ASN A 50 15.56 12.32 -9.23
CA ASN A 50 14.12 12.47 -9.01
C ASN A 50 13.36 11.15 -9.25
N ALA A 51 14.05 10.16 -9.83
CA ALA A 51 13.50 8.85 -10.11
C ALA A 51 13.08 8.09 -8.86
N ASN A 52 11.92 7.47 -8.97
CA ASN A 52 11.45 6.42 -8.08
C ASN A 52 10.57 5.44 -8.87
N PHE A 53 9.74 4.67 -8.18
CA PHE A 53 8.80 3.75 -8.81
C PHE A 53 7.80 4.43 -9.76
N LEU A 54 7.41 5.68 -9.50
CA LEU A 54 6.38 6.43 -10.23
C LEU A 54 6.96 7.48 -11.19
N TYR A 55 8.14 8.02 -10.87
CA TYR A 55 8.79 9.10 -11.60
C TYR A 55 10.06 8.63 -12.32
N ASP A 56 10.40 9.26 -13.43
CA ASP A 56 11.65 9.05 -14.17
C ASP A 56 12.82 9.88 -13.63
N GLU A 57 13.97 9.83 -14.31
CA GLU A 57 15.20 10.52 -13.89
C GLU A 57 15.05 12.04 -13.90
N ASP A 58 14.22 12.56 -14.80
CA ASP A 58 13.92 13.99 -14.92
C ASP A 58 12.93 14.45 -13.83
N GLY A 59 12.18 13.51 -13.25
CA GLY A 59 11.17 13.75 -12.22
C GLY A 59 9.77 13.88 -12.76
N ASP A 60 9.59 13.58 -14.05
CA ASP A 60 8.30 13.47 -14.69
C ASP A 60 7.67 12.11 -14.36
N ILE A 61 6.34 12.06 -14.42
CA ILE A 61 5.64 10.80 -14.18
C ILE A 61 5.94 9.82 -15.30
N LYS A 62 6.19 8.55 -14.96
CA LYS A 62 6.41 7.53 -15.99
C LYS A 62 5.18 7.44 -16.87
N ARG A 63 5.38 7.48 -18.19
CA ARG A 63 4.32 7.51 -19.20
C ARG A 63 3.21 6.46 -19.00
N PHE A 64 3.57 5.23 -18.64
CA PHE A 64 2.55 4.19 -18.40
C PHE A 64 1.66 4.47 -17.18
N VAL A 65 2.13 5.27 -16.21
CA VAL A 65 1.33 5.73 -15.07
C VAL A 65 0.45 6.91 -15.46
N GLU A 66 0.96 7.80 -16.30
CA GLU A 66 0.21 8.93 -16.84
C GLU A 66 -1.00 8.48 -17.68
N ASP A 67 -0.83 7.43 -18.49
CA ASP A 67 -1.88 6.88 -19.35
C ASP A 67 -2.95 6.07 -18.58
N MET A 68 -2.74 5.76 -17.29
CA MET A 68 -3.67 4.96 -16.49
C MET A 68 -4.81 5.79 -15.89
N SER A 69 -6.02 5.23 -15.91
CA SER A 69 -7.13 5.81 -15.13
C SER A 69 -6.88 5.70 -13.63
N LEU A 70 -7.60 6.50 -12.83
CA LEU A 70 -7.51 6.46 -11.36
C LEU A 70 -7.73 5.04 -10.80
N HIS A 71 -8.70 4.30 -11.35
CA HIS A 71 -9.00 2.94 -10.90
C HIS A 71 -7.88 1.96 -11.25
N GLU A 72 -7.31 2.07 -12.45
CA GLU A 72 -6.17 1.26 -12.88
C GLU A 72 -4.92 1.56 -12.07
N PHE A 73 -4.73 2.82 -11.68
CA PHE A 73 -3.64 3.21 -10.81
C PHE A 73 -3.76 2.59 -9.41
N ILE A 74 -4.97 2.57 -8.82
CA ILE A 74 -5.22 1.86 -7.55
C ILE A 74 -4.94 0.36 -7.71
N ASP A 75 -5.44 -0.26 -8.79
CA ASP A 75 -5.18 -1.68 -9.07
C ASP A 75 -3.68 -1.97 -9.21
N PHE A 76 -2.93 -1.08 -9.86
CA PHE A 76 -1.49 -1.19 -9.99
C PHE A 76 -0.78 -1.17 -8.63
N LEU A 77 -1.17 -0.29 -7.72
CA LEU A 77 -0.61 -0.24 -6.36
C LEU A 77 -0.92 -1.52 -5.56
N PHE A 78 -2.15 -2.01 -5.64
CA PHE A 78 -2.56 -3.26 -5.00
C PHE A 78 -1.81 -4.47 -5.57
N MET A 79 -1.61 -4.53 -6.88
CA MET A 79 -0.85 -5.62 -7.51
C MET A 79 0.61 -5.64 -7.06
N ASN A 80 1.23 -4.48 -6.87
CA ASN A 80 2.62 -4.40 -6.40
C ASN A 80 2.78 -4.76 -4.91
N ALA A 81 1.77 -4.45 -4.08
CA ALA A 81 1.82 -4.71 -2.63
C ALA A 81 1.26 -6.08 -2.22
N LEU A 82 0.11 -6.46 -2.77
CA LEU A 82 -0.70 -7.63 -2.39
C LEU A 82 -0.77 -8.73 -3.45
N GLN A 83 -0.27 -8.48 -4.67
CA GLN A 83 -0.39 -9.41 -5.81
C GLN A 83 -1.84 -9.76 -6.17
N ARG A 84 -2.80 -8.89 -5.81
CA ARG A 84 -4.21 -8.95 -6.23
C ARG A 84 -4.68 -7.57 -6.69
N ARG A 85 -5.79 -7.52 -7.42
CA ARG A 85 -6.49 -6.25 -7.74
C ARG A 85 -7.26 -5.75 -6.52
N ALA A 86 -7.56 -4.45 -6.51
CA ALA A 86 -8.44 -3.87 -5.51
C ALA A 86 -9.89 -4.24 -5.81
N ASP A 87 -10.65 -4.56 -4.78
CA ASP A 87 -12.09 -4.78 -4.91
C ASP A 87 -12.82 -3.45 -5.12
N ASP A 88 -14.02 -3.48 -5.72
CA ASP A 88 -14.79 -2.27 -6.04
C ASP A 88 -15.12 -1.44 -4.78
N GLY A 89 -15.32 -2.11 -3.64
CA GLY A 89 -15.51 -1.46 -2.34
C GLY A 89 -14.25 -0.71 -1.88
N GLU A 90 -13.07 -1.36 -1.98
CA GLU A 90 -11.79 -0.75 -1.60
C GLU A 90 -11.47 0.46 -2.47
N LYS A 91 -11.74 0.39 -3.78
CA LYS A 91 -11.58 1.52 -4.70
C LYS A 91 -12.47 2.69 -4.30
N THR A 92 -13.74 2.42 -4.04
CA THR A 92 -14.70 3.46 -3.65
C THR A 92 -14.28 4.14 -2.35
N ASP A 93 -13.93 3.36 -1.33
CA ASP A 93 -13.51 3.88 -0.02
C ASP A 93 -12.21 4.71 -0.15
N LEU A 94 -11.24 4.24 -0.92
CA LEU A 94 -9.99 4.96 -1.14
C LEU A 94 -10.19 6.28 -1.89
N ILE A 95 -11.06 6.31 -2.90
CA ILE A 95 -11.40 7.54 -3.63
C ILE A 95 -11.99 8.58 -2.68
N VAL A 96 -12.89 8.17 -1.77
CA VAL A 96 -13.42 9.06 -0.72
C VAL A 96 -12.29 9.62 0.14
N VAL A 97 -11.31 8.79 0.54
CA VAL A 97 -10.16 9.26 1.32
C VAL A 97 -9.30 10.25 0.52
N TYR A 98 -9.11 10.04 -0.79
CA TYR A 98 -8.34 10.97 -1.61
C TYR A 98 -9.03 12.33 -1.80
N GLU A 99 -10.36 12.35 -1.83
CA GLU A 99 -11.17 13.57 -1.95
C GLU A 99 -11.25 14.33 -0.61
N THR A 100 -11.43 13.60 0.49
CA THR A 100 -11.71 14.16 1.82
C THR A 100 -10.48 14.29 2.72
N GLY A 101 -9.32 13.79 2.27
CA GLY A 101 -8.10 13.75 3.05
C GLY A 101 -7.67 15.13 3.54
N VAL A 102 -7.26 15.23 4.81
CA VAL A 102 -6.74 16.45 5.44
C VAL A 102 -5.29 16.26 5.86
N ASN A 103 -4.50 17.33 5.77
CA ASN A 103 -3.12 17.35 6.27
C ASN A 103 -3.12 17.47 7.80
N THR A 104 -1.93 17.44 8.41
CA THR A 104 -1.74 17.61 9.86
C THR A 104 -2.26 18.95 10.40
N SER A 105 -2.38 19.96 9.54
CA SER A 105 -2.91 21.29 9.86
C SER A 105 -4.44 21.39 9.71
N GLY A 106 -5.10 20.33 9.21
CA GLY A 106 -6.55 20.29 8.96
C GLY A 106 -6.97 20.83 7.59
N ASP A 107 -6.05 21.20 6.71
CA ASP A 107 -6.37 21.64 5.35
C ASP A 107 -6.61 20.46 4.41
N PRO A 108 -7.56 20.55 3.46
CA PRO A 108 -7.79 19.50 2.47
C PRO A 108 -6.56 19.30 1.57
N VAL A 109 -6.11 18.06 1.43
CA VAL A 109 -4.90 17.69 0.68
C VAL A 109 -5.13 17.72 -0.84
N ASN A 110 -6.39 17.73 -1.29
CA ASN A 110 -6.78 17.90 -2.70
C ASN A 110 -5.94 17.06 -3.67
N LEU A 111 -6.05 15.73 -3.56
CA LEU A 111 -5.27 14.78 -4.35
C LEU A 111 -5.81 14.54 -5.75
N LEU A 112 -7.11 14.78 -5.94
CA LEU A 112 -7.80 14.59 -7.20
C LEU A 112 -8.13 15.95 -7.86
N THR A 113 -8.36 15.89 -9.16
CA THR A 113 -8.89 16.99 -9.95
C THR A 113 -9.79 16.42 -11.04
N THR A 114 -10.50 17.29 -11.75
CA THR A 114 -11.41 16.90 -12.83
C THR A 114 -10.81 17.37 -14.13
N ASP A 115 -10.71 16.47 -15.11
CA ASP A 115 -10.28 16.83 -16.47
C ASP A 115 -11.39 17.61 -17.21
N ASN A 116 -11.05 18.14 -18.38
CA ASN A 116 -11.95 18.88 -19.28
C ASN A 116 -13.20 18.08 -19.66
N ASP A 117 -13.11 16.75 -19.68
CA ASP A 117 -14.21 15.83 -19.96
C ASP A 117 -15.07 15.47 -18.72
N GLY A 118 -14.79 16.08 -17.56
CA GLY A 118 -15.52 15.80 -16.32
C GLY A 118 -15.08 14.53 -15.59
N VAL A 119 -14.01 13.87 -16.05
CA VAL A 119 -13.48 12.65 -15.45
C VAL A 119 -12.56 12.98 -14.28
N THR A 120 -12.74 12.29 -13.15
CA THR A 120 -11.85 12.43 -11.99
C THR A 120 -10.49 11.79 -12.28
N ILE A 121 -9.44 12.60 -12.20
CA ILE A 121 -8.05 12.20 -12.43
C ILE A 121 -7.18 12.58 -11.24
N VAL A 122 -6.00 11.97 -11.16
CA VAL A 122 -4.99 12.33 -10.16
C VAL A 122 -4.45 13.72 -10.49
N ARG A 123 -4.34 14.59 -9.49
CA ARG A 123 -3.72 15.90 -9.66
C ARG A 123 -2.23 15.75 -9.96
N ASN A 124 -1.71 16.55 -10.88
CA ASN A 124 -0.29 16.54 -11.21
C ASN A 124 0.58 16.71 -9.94
N GLY A 125 1.58 15.84 -9.78
CA GLY A 125 2.48 15.80 -8.63
C GLY A 125 1.89 15.21 -7.34
N ARG A 126 0.72 14.54 -7.39
CA ARG A 126 0.07 13.90 -6.22
C ARG A 126 0.05 12.37 -6.25
N HIS A 127 0.70 11.75 -7.22
CA HIS A 127 0.71 10.29 -7.36
C HIS A 127 1.44 9.59 -6.21
N ASP A 128 2.48 10.21 -5.66
CA ASP A 128 3.18 9.79 -4.46
C ASP A 128 2.31 9.90 -3.21
N ASP A 129 1.58 11.00 -3.05
CA ASP A 129 0.64 11.16 -1.93
C ASP A 129 -0.45 10.07 -1.96
N ILE A 130 -1.03 9.80 -3.13
CA ILE A 130 -2.00 8.72 -3.33
C ILE A 130 -1.38 7.35 -3.01
N ALA A 131 -0.18 7.08 -3.52
CA ALA A 131 0.51 5.82 -3.22
C ALA A 131 0.74 5.64 -1.72
N GLN A 132 1.10 6.70 -1.01
CA GLN A 132 1.32 6.67 0.45
C GLN A 132 0.04 6.29 1.19
N VAL A 133 -1.07 6.97 0.88
CA VAL A 133 -2.38 6.71 1.50
C VAL A 133 -2.83 5.29 1.20
N THR A 134 -2.62 4.82 -0.03
CA THR A 134 -2.99 3.47 -0.45
C THR A 134 -2.18 2.41 0.28
N PHE A 135 -0.87 2.58 0.43
CA PHE A 135 -0.04 1.64 1.18
C PHE A 135 -0.37 1.65 2.68
N ASP A 136 -0.67 2.81 3.26
CA ASP A 136 -1.18 2.91 4.63
C ASP A 136 -2.51 2.16 4.79
N TYR A 137 -3.44 2.31 3.85
CA TYR A 137 -4.69 1.51 3.83
C TYR A 137 -4.41 0.02 3.76
N ILE A 138 -3.56 -0.41 2.81
CA ILE A 138 -3.16 -1.81 2.63
C ILE A 138 -2.46 -2.35 3.89
N SER A 139 -1.76 -1.51 4.66
CA SER A 139 -1.15 -1.89 5.95
C SER A 139 -2.16 -2.24 7.04
N ARG A 140 -3.37 -1.70 6.95
CA ARG A 140 -4.44 -1.90 7.95
C ARG A 140 -5.40 -3.02 7.58
N LEU A 141 -5.28 -3.59 6.38
CA LEU A 141 -6.16 -4.67 5.94
C LEU A 141 -6.01 -5.90 6.85
N PRO A 142 -7.12 -6.50 7.32
CA PRO A 142 -7.11 -7.63 8.24
C PRO A 142 -6.47 -8.89 7.63
N GLU A 143 -6.30 -8.94 6.31
CA GLU A 143 -5.59 -9.99 5.56
C GLU A 143 -4.14 -10.19 6.04
N PHE A 144 -3.54 -9.18 6.68
CA PHE A 144 -2.22 -9.29 7.33
C PHE A 144 -2.26 -9.78 8.78
N TYR A 145 -3.40 -9.65 9.45
CA TYR A 145 -3.53 -9.85 10.90
C TYR A 145 -4.24 -11.16 11.26
N TYR A 146 -5.16 -11.61 10.40
CA TYR A 146 -5.89 -12.85 10.59
C TYR A 146 -5.49 -13.81 9.48
N PHE A 147 -4.63 -14.79 9.82
CA PHE A 147 -4.66 -16.05 9.09
C PHE A 147 -6.12 -16.49 9.09
N ARG A 148 -6.77 -16.50 7.92
CA ARG A 148 -8.08 -17.11 7.76
C ARG A 148 -7.93 -18.50 8.37
N SER A 149 -8.55 -18.74 9.52
CA SER A 149 -8.59 -20.07 10.09
C SER A 149 -9.31 -20.90 9.04
N VAL A 150 -8.56 -21.74 8.33
CA VAL A 150 -9.12 -22.70 7.41
C VAL A 150 -10.01 -23.60 8.28
N ASN A 151 -11.33 -23.45 8.12
CA ASN A 151 -12.32 -24.36 8.68
C ASN A 151 -12.27 -25.69 7.94
#